data_AF-A0A6L8U5Q4-F1
#
_entry.id   AF-A0A6L8U5Q4-F1
#
_cell.length_a   1.000
_cell.length_b   1.000
_cell.length_c   1.000
_cell.angle_alpha   90.00
_cell.angle_beta   90.00
_cell.angle_gamma   90.00
#
_symmetry.space_group_name_H-M   'P 1'
#
loop_
_entity.id
_entity.type
_entity.pdbx_description
1 polymer ?
#
loop_
_entity_poly.entity_id
_entity_poly.type
_entity_poly.pdbx_seq_one_letter_code
_entity_poly.pdbx_strand_id
1 'polypeptide(L)'
;VRLYDRLFNTEDPAGQKDEDYRNFLNPDSLKVVRGCKAEPSLATARPLDKFQFQRLGYFCVDPDSTSNNLVFNRTVGLRDSWAKLNK
;
A
#
# COMPACT_ATOMS: atom_id res chain seq x y z
N VAL A 1 -0.76 -9.78 1.37
CA VAL A 1 -0.12 -8.45 1.39
C VAL A 1 -0.99 -7.48 0.59
N ARG A 2 -1.31 -6.32 1.15
CA ARG A 2 -2.05 -5.22 0.51
C ARG A 2 -1.04 -4.16 0.06
N LEU A 3 -0.92 -3.95 -1.25
CA LEU A 3 -0.06 -2.93 -1.83
C LEU A 3 -0.90 -1.69 -2.10
N TYR A 4 -0.80 -0.71 -1.21
CA TYR A 4 -1.48 0.58 -1.39
C TYR A 4 -0.67 1.50 -2.29
N ASP A 5 -1.39 2.31 -3.05
CA ASP A 5 -0.93 3.48 -3.79
C ASP A 5 -1.89 4.65 -3.53
N ARG A 6 -1.68 5.78 -4.19
CA ARG A 6 -2.57 6.95 -4.09
C ARG A 6 -4.00 6.57 -4.46
N LEU A 7 -4.95 7.12 -3.71
CA LEU A 7 -6.38 6.96 -4.00
C LEU A 7 -6.80 7.68 -5.28
N PHE A 8 -6.12 8.78 -5.62
CA PHE A 8 -6.44 9.61 -6.79
C PHE A 8 -5.24 9.74 -7.73
N ASN A 9 -5.53 9.88 -9.02
CA ASN A 9 -4.54 10.10 -10.08
C ASN A 9 -4.10 11.57 -10.21
N THR A 10 -4.84 12.50 -9.59
CA THR A 10 -4.54 13.93 -9.54
C THR A 10 -4.26 14.37 -8.11
N GLU A 11 -3.45 15.42 -7.94
CA GLU A 11 -3.14 16.00 -6.63
C GLU A 11 -4.33 16.74 -6.02
N ASP A 12 -5.15 17.39 -6.85
CA ASP A 12 -6.34 18.14 -6.43
C ASP A 12 -7.61 17.68 -7.18
N PRO A 13 -8.22 16.55 -6.77
CA PRO A 13 -9.43 16.03 -7.41
C PRO A 13 -10.68 16.86 -7.08
N ALA A 14 -10.66 17.67 -6.01
CA ALA A 14 -11.81 18.48 -5.57
C ALA A 14 -11.79 19.90 -6.16
N GLY A 15 -10.64 20.38 -6.63
CA GLY A 15 -10.50 21.68 -7.32
C GLY A 15 -11.01 21.68 -8.76
N GLN A 16 -11.32 20.51 -9.33
CA GLN A 16 -11.87 20.34 -10.68
C GLN A 16 -13.37 20.71 -10.68
N LYS A 17 -13.69 21.96 -11.01
CA LYS A 17 -15.04 22.54 -10.83
C LYS A 17 -16.15 21.86 -11.67
N ASP A 18 -15.78 21.22 -12.77
CA ASP A 18 -16.73 20.66 -13.75
C ASP A 18 -16.70 19.11 -13.83
N GLU A 19 -15.94 18.44 -12.96
CA GLU A 19 -15.83 16.97 -12.94
C GLU A 19 -16.11 16.38 -11.54
N ASP A 20 -16.77 15.22 -11.46
CA ASP A 20 -16.90 14.49 -10.20
C ASP A 20 -15.53 13.93 -9.80
N TYR A 21 -15.10 14.16 -8.55
CA TYR A 21 -13.84 13.67 -8.01
C TYR A 21 -13.65 12.16 -8.17
N ARG A 22 -14.76 11.40 -8.24
CA ARG A 22 -14.76 9.95 -8.49
C ARG A 22 -14.11 9.57 -9.82
N ASN A 23 -14.14 10.45 -10.81
CA ASN A 23 -13.48 10.23 -12.10
C ASN A 23 -11.96 10.16 -11.97
N PHE A 24 -11.39 10.75 -10.92
CA PHE A 24 -9.95 10.73 -10.66
C PHE A 24 -9.52 9.58 -9.76
N LEU A 25 -10.42 8.67 -9.37
CA LEU A 25 -10.06 7.51 -8.56
C LEU A 25 -9.04 6.65 -9.30
N ASN A 26 -7.97 6.30 -8.60
CA ASN A 26 -6.93 5.42 -9.11
C ASN A 26 -7.40 3.95 -8.99
N PRO A 27 -7.62 3.25 -10.11
CA PRO A 27 -8.00 1.83 -10.09
C PRO A 27 -6.90 0.95 -9.48
N ASP A 28 -5.65 1.38 -9.52
CA ASP A 28 -4.48 0.69 -8.97
C ASP A 28 -4.14 1.13 -7.53
N SER A 29 -5.01 1.92 -6.87
CA SER A 29 -4.83 2.38 -5.49
C SER A 29 -4.68 1.25 -4.46
N LEU A 30 -5.17 0.05 -4.77
CA LEU A 30 -5.01 -1.13 -3.95
C LEU A 30 -4.84 -2.39 -4.81
N LYS A 31 -3.70 -3.07 -4.62
CA LYS A 31 -3.47 -4.42 -5.15
C LYS A 31 -3.30 -5.42 -4.01
N VAL A 32 -4.18 -6.41 -3.97
CA VAL A 32 -4.11 -7.50 -2.97
C VAL A 32 -3.35 -8.69 -3.56
N VAL A 33 -2.19 -9.01 -2.96
CA VAL A 33 -1.38 -10.17 -3.33
C VAL A 33 -1.53 -11.25 -2.27
N ARG A 34 -1.98 -12.44 -2.69
CA ARG A 34 -2.22 -13.61 -1.84
C ARG A 34 -1.11 -14.64 -2.02
N GLY A 35 -0.93 -15.52 -1.03
CA GLY A 35 0.07 -16.60 -1.10
C GLY A 35 1.53 -16.12 -1.10
N CYS A 36 1.80 -14.93 -0.55
CA CYS A 36 3.15 -14.40 -0.45
C CYS A 36 4.00 -15.26 0.50
N LYS A 37 5.27 -15.46 0.15
CA LYS A 37 6.26 -16.05 1.03
C LYS A 37 6.93 -14.95 1.85
N ALA A 38 7.13 -15.21 3.14
CA ALA A 38 7.72 -14.28 4.10
C ALA A 38 8.75 -15.03 4.95
N GLU A 39 9.66 -14.31 5.59
CA GLU A 39 10.65 -14.91 6.47
C GLU A 39 10.03 -15.50 7.74
N PRO A 40 10.59 -16.59 8.31
CA PRO A 40 10.09 -17.18 9.55
C PRO A 40 10.07 -16.21 10.74
N SER A 41 10.96 -15.21 10.76
CA SER A 41 11.03 -14.17 11.79
C SER A 41 9.74 -13.38 11.94
N LEU A 42 8.92 -13.31 10.89
CA LEU A 42 7.64 -12.59 10.88
C LEU A 42 6.49 -13.39 11.51
N ALA A 43 6.69 -14.68 11.85
CA ALA A 43 5.64 -15.54 12.40
C ALA A 43 5.06 -15.03 13.73
N THR A 44 5.84 -14.25 14.49
CA THR A 44 5.43 -13.67 15.79
C THR A 44 5.04 -12.20 15.69
N ALA A 45 4.93 -11.66 14.47
CA ALA A 45 4.58 -10.25 14.26
C ALA A 45 3.17 -9.94 14.77
N ARG A 46 3.03 -8.83 15.51
CA ARG A 46 1.77 -8.38 16.10
C ARG A 46 1.17 -7.26 15.27
N PRO A 47 -0.16 -7.04 15.33
CA PRO A 47 -0.79 -5.88 14.71
C PRO A 47 -0.03 -4.59 15.00
N LEU A 48 0.11 -3.74 13.98
CA LEU A 48 0.82 -2.47 14.00
C LEU A 48 2.36 -2.54 14.09
N ASP A 49 2.96 -3.73 14.20
CA ASP A 49 4.40 -3.88 14.04
C ASP A 49 4.84 -3.43 12.64
N LYS A 50 6.03 -2.85 12.54
CA LYS A 50 6.55 -2.18 11.33
C LYS A 50 7.84 -2.86 10.87
N PHE A 51 7.93 -3.12 9.57
CA PHE A 51 9.05 -3.80 8.95
C PHE A 51 9.44 -3.13 7.64
N GLN A 52 10.74 -3.17 7.33
CA GLN A 52 11.20 -2.96 5.98
C GLN A 52 11.29 -4.31 5.28
N PHE A 53 10.47 -4.55 4.27
CA PHE A 53 10.67 -5.70 3.39
C PHE A 53 11.76 -5.32 2.39
N GLN A 54 12.87 -6.05 2.46
CA GLN A 54 14.09 -5.72 1.72
C GLN A 54 13.79 -5.52 0.24
N ARG A 55 14.25 -4.37 -0.29
CA ARG A 55 14.09 -3.96 -1.70
C ARG A 55 12.64 -3.71 -2.16
N LEU A 56 11.64 -3.87 -1.29
CA LEU A 56 10.23 -3.73 -1.64
C LEU A 56 9.61 -2.46 -1.06
N GLY A 57 9.89 -2.14 0.19
CA GLY A 57 9.28 -0.98 0.86
C GLY A 57 9.11 -1.20 2.37
N TYR A 58 8.38 -0.28 2.97
CA TYR A 58 8.00 -0.37 4.38
C TYR A 58 6.56 -0.86 4.51
N PHE A 59 6.36 -1.76 5.45
CA PHE A 59 5.11 -2.46 5.67
C PHE A 59 4.76 -2.45 7.15
N CYS A 60 3.47 -2.44 7.45
CA CYS A 60 2.96 -2.70 8.80
C CYS A 60 2.04 -3.92 8.81
N VAL A 61 1.95 -4.57 9.96
CA VAL A 61 0.98 -5.65 10.20
C VAL A 61 -0.40 -5.03 10.37
N ASP A 62 -1.35 -5.47 9.55
CA ASP A 62 -2.73 -5.00 9.57
C ASP A 62 -3.49 -5.59 10.79
N PRO A 63 -4.42 -4.84 11.40
CA PRO A 63 -5.28 -5.34 12.48
C PRO A 63 -6.10 -6.60 12.13
N ASP A 64 -6.39 -6.85 10.85
CA ASP A 64 -7.06 -8.08 10.39
C ASP A 64 -6.15 -9.32 10.46
N SER A 65 -4.89 -9.16 10.88
CA SER A 65 -3.96 -10.27 11.05
C SER A 65 -4.37 -11.17 12.20
N THR A 66 -4.19 -12.47 11.99
CA THR A 66 -4.43 -13.53 12.97
C THR A 66 -3.19 -14.41 13.10
N SER A 67 -3.15 -15.28 14.11
CA SER A 67 -2.05 -16.23 14.31
C SER A 67 -1.76 -17.11 13.09
N ASN A 68 -2.79 -17.41 12.28
CA ASN A 68 -2.68 -18.31 11.13
C ASN A 68 -2.67 -17.57 9.79
N ASN A 69 -2.93 -16.26 9.79
CA ASN A 69 -2.99 -15.46 8.57
C ASN A 69 -2.49 -14.04 8.86
N LEU A 70 -1.24 -13.78 8.48
CA LEU A 70 -0.63 -12.47 8.59
C LEU A 70 -0.97 -11.62 7.37
N VAL A 71 -1.49 -10.42 7.63
CA VAL A 71 -1.81 -9.43 6.62
C VAL A 71 -0.87 -8.25 6.80
N PHE A 72 -0.16 -7.89 5.72
CA PHE A 72 0.74 -6.75 5.71
C PHE A 72 0.22 -5.68 4.75
N ASN A 73 0.30 -4.42 5.16
CA ASN A 73 -0.02 -3.26 4.34
C ASN A 73 1.27 -2.53 3.97
N ARG A 74 1.44 -2.22 2.68
CA ARG A 74 2.52 -1.34 2.24
C ARG A 74 2.22 0.09 2.71
N THR A 75 3.07 0.60 3.59
CA THR A 75 3.01 1.99 4.08
C THR A 75 3.57 2.94 3.04
N VAL A 76 4.78 2.64 2.53
CA VAL A 76 5.44 3.44 1.49
C VAL A 76 6.46 2.61 0.72
N GLY A 77 6.67 2.92 -0.56
CA GLY A 77 7.75 2.36 -1.36
C GLY A 77 9.13 2.88 -0.93
N LEU A 78 10.21 2.25 -1.40
CA LEU A 78 11.58 2.70 -1.07
C LEU A 78 12.00 3.98 -1.77
N ARG A 79 11.36 4.30 -2.90
CA ARG A 79 11.66 5.46 -3.73
C ARG A 79 10.36 6.06 -4.21
N ASP A 80 10.34 7.38 -4.34
CA ASP A 80 9.24 8.06 -4.97
C ASP A 80 9.18 7.66 -6.46
N SER A 81 8.09 7.01 -6.82
CA SER A 81 7.84 6.54 -8.19
C SER A 81 7.02 7.55 -8.99
N TRP A 82 6.39 8.52 -8.34
CA TRP A 82 5.47 9.44 -8.98
C TRP A 82 6.15 10.69 -9.53
N ALA A 83 7.22 11.17 -8.88
CA ALA A 83 8.09 12.20 -9.46
C ALA A 83 8.69 11.79 -10.83
N LYS A 84 8.64 10.50 -11.19
CA LYS A 84 9.06 10.00 -12.50
C LYS A 84 7.96 9.97 -13.55
N LEU A 85 6.68 9.97 -13.15
CA LEU A 85 5.56 9.96 -14.09
C LEU A 85 5.29 11.36 -14.66
N ASN A 86 5.65 12.41 -13.92
CA ASN A 86 5.46 13.81 -14.30
C ASN A 86 6.71 14.44 -14.96
N LYS A 87 7.55 13.64 -15.60
CA LYS A 87 8.74 14.09 -16.31
C LYS A 87 8.69 13.77 -17.79
#